data_AF-A0A382G7G2-F1
#
_entry.id   AF-A0A382G7G2-F1
#
_cell.length_a   1.000
_cell.length_b   1.000
_cell.length_c   1.000
_cell.angle_alpha   90.00
_cell.angle_beta   90.00
_cell.angle_gamma   90.00
#
_symmetry.space_group_name_H-M   'P 1'
#
loop_
_entity.id
_entity.type
_entity.pdbx_description
1 polymer ?
#
loop_
_entity_poly.entity_id
_entity_poly.type
_entity_poly.pdbx_seq_one_letter_code
_entity_poly.pdbx_strand_id
1 'polypeptide(L)' 'MNETTTLTKTKGPTLSPKDRASWKADIAEGIDLLSEQDKLVIALHYHEELTTEEIAMVLEIPEAEVEKIRDTTLQKLLNR' A
#
# COMPACT_ATOMS: atom_id res chain seq x y z
N MET A 1 -25.11 19.34 20.53
CA MET A 1 -24.25 20.21 19.70
C MET A 1 -22.95 19.46 19.58
N ASN A 2 -22.81 18.73 18.50
CA ASN A 2 -21.67 17.87 18.24
C ASN A 2 -21.18 18.40 16.91
N GLU A 3 -20.29 19.37 17.02
CA GLU A 3 -19.59 19.95 15.89
C GLU A 3 -19.11 18.84 14.95
N THR A 4 -19.71 18.80 13.77
CA THR A 4 -19.17 18.10 12.62
C THR A 4 -17.92 18.87 12.26
N THR A 5 -16.76 18.45 12.79
CA THR A 5 -15.46 18.90 12.31
C THR A 5 -15.34 18.40 10.89
N THR A 6 -15.78 19.23 9.95
CA THR A 6 -15.50 19.11 8.54
C THR A 6 -13.99 19.09 8.40
N LEU A 7 -13.45 17.88 8.18
CA LEU A 7 -12.06 17.70 7.77
C LEU A 7 -11.89 18.44 6.44
N THR A 8 -11.32 19.62 6.57
CA THR A 8 -10.98 20.53 5.49
C THR A 8 -9.98 19.84 4.57
N LYS A 9 -10.48 19.44 3.39
CA LYS A 9 -9.79 19.46 2.09
C LYS A 9 -8.26 19.40 2.20
N THR A 10 -7.71 18.20 2.30
CA THR A 10 -6.30 17.96 2.00
C THR A 10 -6.05 18.36 0.54
N LYS A 11 -5.05 19.22 0.33
CA LYS A 11 -4.51 19.62 -0.98
C LYS A 11 -3.75 18.45 -1.64
N GLY A 12 -4.41 17.31 -1.81
CA GLY A 12 -3.91 16.26 -2.68
C GLY A 12 -4.20 16.61 -4.15
N PRO A 13 -3.38 16.16 -5.12
CA PRO A 13 -3.75 16.27 -6.52
C PRO A 13 -5.11 15.59 -6.71
N THR A 14 -6.12 16.36 -7.10
CA THR A 14 -7.40 15.80 -7.51
C THR A 14 -7.20 15.19 -8.89
N LEU A 15 -6.86 13.90 -8.92
CA LEU A 15 -6.72 13.16 -10.17
C LEU A 15 -8.07 13.11 -10.89
N SER A 16 -8.07 13.40 -12.19
CA SER A 16 -9.27 13.25 -13.01
C SER A 16 -9.68 11.76 -13.04
N PRO A 17 -10.95 11.43 -13.35
CA PRO A 17 -11.37 10.03 -13.46
C PRO A 17 -10.50 9.20 -14.42
N LYS A 18 -10.02 9.82 -15.50
CA LYS A 18 -9.13 9.18 -16.48
C LYS A 18 -7.74 8.92 -15.89
N ASP A 19 -7.16 9.90 -15.21
CA ASP A 19 -5.84 9.76 -14.59
C ASP A 19 -5.86 8.71 -13.47
N ARG A 20 -6.97 8.62 -12.72
CA ARG A 20 -7.17 7.54 -11.74
C ARG A 20 -7.23 6.16 -12.38
N ALA A 21 -7.87 6.03 -13.54
CA ALA A 21 -7.97 4.75 -14.23
C ALA A 21 -6.59 4.31 -14.76
N SER A 22 -5.83 5.24 -15.35
CA SER A 22 -4.43 4.99 -15.77
C SER A 22 -3.59 4.57 -14.58
N TRP A 23 -3.60 5.37 -13.51
CA TRP A 23 -2.79 5.11 -12.33
C TRP A 23 -3.11 3.76 -11.68
N LYS A 24 -4.39 3.37 -11.62
CA LYS A 24 -4.78 2.03 -11.16
C LYS A 24 -4.23 0.92 -12.05
N ALA A 25 -4.23 1.11 -13.37
CA ALA A 25 -3.67 0.14 -14.29
C ALA A 25 -2.14 0.02 -14.12
N ASP A 26 -1.44 1.15 -13.97
CA ASP A 26 0.01 1.19 -13.77
C ASP A 26 0.42 0.48 -12.46
N ILE A 27 -0.33 0.71 -11.37
CA ILE A 27 -0.15 -0.01 -10.10
C ILE A 27 -0.44 -1.50 -10.27
N ALA A 28 -1.55 -1.87 -10.93
CA ALA A 28 -1.92 -3.27 -11.11
C ALA A 28 -0.83 -4.04 -11.87
N GLU A 29 -0.33 -3.46 -12.96
CA GLU A 29 0.79 -4.03 -13.70
C GLU A 29 2.08 -4.08 -12.86
N GLY A 30 2.31 -3.07 -12.00
CA GLY A 30 3.43 -3.08 -11.07
C GLY A 30 3.33 -4.21 -10.04
N ILE A 31 2.13 -4.46 -9.52
CA ILE A 31 1.85 -5.57 -8.59
C ILE A 31 2.07 -6.91 -9.26
N ASP A 32 1.70 -7.09 -10.54
CA ASP A 32 1.89 -8.35 -11.26
C ASP A 32 3.37 -8.76 -11.38
N LEU A 33 4.28 -7.79 -11.36
CA LEU A 33 5.74 -8.00 -11.44
C LEU A 33 6.40 -8.29 -10.08
N LEU A 34 5.67 -8.15 -8.98
CA LEU A 34 6.19 -8.42 -7.64
C LEU A 34 6.36 -9.91 -7.39
N SER A 35 7.27 -10.25 -6.47
CA SER A 35 7.37 -11.61 -5.95
C SER A 35 6.09 -12.00 -5.20
N GLU A 36 5.79 -13.29 -5.09
CA GLU A 36 4.64 -13.74 -4.29
C GLU A 36 4.73 -13.30 -2.83
N GLN A 37 5.96 -13.23 -2.29
CA GLN A 37 6.20 -12.73 -0.94
C GLN A 37 5.93 -11.22 -0.81
N ASP A 38 6.38 -10.42 -1.78
CA ASP A 38 6.14 -8.97 -1.84
C ASP A 38 4.62 -8.69 -1.93
N LYS A 39 3.90 -9.41 -2.82
CA LYS A 39 2.44 -9.31 -2.95
C LYS A 39 1.74 -9.65 -1.64
N LEU A 40 2.16 -10.73 -0.98
CA LEU A 40 1.55 -11.18 0.27
C LEU A 40 1.74 -10.17 1.40
N VAL A 41 2.94 -9.61 1.57
CA VAL A 41 3.21 -8.57 2.57
C VAL A 41 2.32 -7.33 2.35
N ILE A 42 2.19 -6.86 1.11
CA ILE A 42 1.34 -5.72 0.77
C ILE A 42 -0.15 -6.05 0.98
N ALA A 43 -0.59 -7.25 0.62
CA ALA A 43 -1.98 -7.69 0.85
C ALA A 43 -2.31 -7.73 2.35
N LEU A 44 -1.47 -8.37 3.16
CA LEU A 44 -1.70 -8.44 4.61
C LEU A 44 -1.70 -7.04 5.24
N HIS A 45 -0.84 -6.13 4.77
CA HIS A 45 -0.76 -4.79 5.35
C HIS A 45 -1.91 -3.85 4.92
N TYR A 46 -2.25 -3.82 3.64
CA TYR A 46 -3.20 -2.83 3.09
C TYR A 46 -4.61 -3.37 2.83
N HIS A 47 -4.76 -4.68 2.68
CA HIS A 47 -6.08 -5.31 2.51
C HIS A 47 -6.65 -5.81 3.84
N GLU A 48 -5.82 -6.52 4.60
CA GLU A 48 -6.22 -7.14 5.86
C GLU A 48 -5.92 -6.25 7.09
N GLU A 49 -5.26 -5.11 6.89
CA GLU A 49 -4.92 -4.11 7.92
C GLU A 49 -4.03 -4.65 9.06
N LEU A 50 -3.24 -5.71 8.82
CA LEU A 50 -2.32 -6.25 9.82
C LEU A 50 -1.13 -5.31 10.05
N THR A 51 -0.69 -5.30 11.31
CA THR A 51 0.56 -4.64 11.75
C THR A 51 1.80 -5.42 11.30
N THR A 52 2.97 -4.77 11.29
CA THR A 52 4.25 -5.44 10.98
C THR A 52 4.50 -6.66 11.88
N GLU A 53 4.18 -6.56 13.17
CA GLU A 53 4.31 -7.64 14.16
C GLU A 53 3.42 -8.83 13.78
N GLU A 54 2.14 -8.59 13.48
CA GLU A 54 1.20 -9.64 13.07
C GLU A 54 1.63 -10.30 11.75
N ILE A 55 2.12 -9.52 10.79
CA ILE A 55 2.62 -10.05 9.52
C ILE A 55 3.88 -10.91 9.74
N ALA A 56 4.81 -10.46 10.59
CA ALA A 56 6.02 -11.20 10.94
C ALA A 56 5.66 -12.56 11.57
N MET A 57 4.66 -12.58 12.45
CA MET A 57 4.13 -13.81 13.04
C MET A 57 3.45 -14.73 12.01
N VAL A 58 2.62 -14.18 11.11
CA VAL A 58 1.89 -14.95 10.09
C VAL A 58 2.83 -15.57 9.05
N LEU A 59 3.88 -14.83 8.67
CA LEU A 59 4.85 -15.27 7.65
C LEU A 59 6.07 -15.99 8.22
N GLU A 60 6.19 -16.06 9.55
CA GLU A 60 7.33 -16.64 10.27
C GLU A 60 8.68 -16.03 9.85
N ILE A 61 8.71 -14.70 9.63
CA ILE A 61 9.91 -13.94 9.28
C ILE A 61 10.14 -12.77 10.25
N PRO A 62 11.37 -12.23 10.39
CA PRO A 62 11.62 -11.09 11.28
C PRO A 62 10.87 -9.82 10.84
N GLU A 63 10.41 -9.01 11.78
CA GLU A 63 9.75 -7.71 11.52
C GLU A 63 10.58 -6.82 10.59
N ALA A 64 11.89 -6.75 10.79
CA ALA A 64 12.80 -5.96 9.95
C ALA A 64 12.78 -6.41 8.48
N GLU A 65 12.54 -7.70 8.21
CA GLU A 65 12.40 -8.20 6.84
C GLU A 65 11.04 -7.82 6.25
N VAL A 66 9.96 -7.84 7.05
CA VAL A 66 8.63 -7.34 6.64
C VAL A 66 8.70 -5.86 6.26
N GLU A 67 9.32 -5.02 7.11
CA GLU A 67 9.49 -3.59 6.83
C GLU A 67 10.28 -3.35 5.56
N LYS A 68 11.40 -4.06 5.39
CA LYS A 68 12.22 -3.98 4.19
C LYS A 68 11.45 -4.40 2.93
N ILE A 69 10.70 -5.51 2.98
CA ILE A 69 9.87 -5.95 1.85
C ILE A 69 8.83 -4.89 1.51
N ARG A 70 8.10 -4.37 2.51
CA ARG A 70 7.10 -3.31 2.31
C ARG A 70 7.74 -2.07 1.66
N ASP A 71 8.82 -1.56 2.23
CA ASP A 71 9.44 -0.32 1.78
C ASP A 71 10.05 -0.46 0.37
N THR A 72 10.75 -1.57 0.09
CA THR A 72 11.29 -1.85 -1.25
C THR A 72 10.18 -2.08 -2.27
N THR A 73 9.08 -2.72 -1.89
CA THR A 73 7.91 -2.92 -2.76
C THR A 73 7.25 -1.59 -3.11
N LEU A 74 7.03 -0.72 -2.12
CA LEU A 74 6.49 0.62 -2.35
C LEU A 74 7.42 1.44 -3.26
N GLN A 75 8.74 1.36 -3.08
CA GLN A 75 9.68 2.00 -3.99
C GLN A 75 9.56 1.48 -5.44
N LYS A 76 9.41 0.17 -5.64
CA LYS A 76 9.19 -0.43 -6.97
C LYS A 76 7.90 0.08 -7.62
N LEU A 77 6.83 0.22 -6.84
CA LEU A 77 5.53 0.67 -7.35
C LEU A 77 5.50 2.19 -7.61
N LEU A 78 6.21 2.98 -6.81
CA LEU A 78 6.19 4.45 -6.88
C LEU A 78 7.21 5.06 -7.85
N ASN A 79 8.35 4.40 -8.07
CA ASN A 79 9.42 4.91 -8.95
C ASN A 79 9.31 4.39 -10.40
N ARG A 80 8.12 3.97 -10.82
CA ARG A 80 7.87 3.45 -12.16
C ARG A 80 7.60 4.57 -13.17
#